data_AF-A0A955QWG3-F1
#
_entry.id   AF-A0A955QWG3-F1
#
_cell.length_a   1.000
_cell.length_b   1.000
_cell.length_c   1.000
_cell.angle_alpha   90.00
_cell.angle_beta   90.00
_cell.angle_gamma   90.00
#
_symmetry.space_group_name_H-M   'P 1'
#
loop_
_entity.id
_entity.type
_entity.pdbx_description
1 polymer ?
#
loop_
_entity_poly.entity_id
_entity_poly.type
_entity_poly.pdbx_seq_one_letter_code
_entity_poly.pdbx_strand_id
1 'polypeptide(L)'
;MTSSLGPSSSHEESSLVEICLSYRYSQEHPWVVQGITGFLSAYYMEQPDFHVRRHYDELETGRHIWVCDVPDAMNIRHLLKRLQCDLPPSAVSQGTLLAKQPIRYLIDMPED
;
A
#
# COMPACT_ATOMS: atom_id res chain seq x y z
N MET A 1 -28.76 36.63 -15.42
CA MET A 1 -28.35 35.28 -15.82
C MET A 1 -27.00 35.01 -15.16
N THR A 2 -27.00 34.50 -13.93
CA THR A 2 -25.78 34.21 -13.17
C THR A 2 -25.53 32.71 -13.24
N SER A 3 -24.50 32.31 -13.98
CA SER A 3 -24.03 30.94 -14.04
C SER A 3 -23.35 30.57 -12.73
N SER A 4 -23.94 29.64 -11.97
CA SER A 4 -23.27 29.00 -10.85
C SER A 4 -22.31 27.93 -11.39
N LEU A 5 -21.00 28.19 -11.33
CA LEU A 5 -20.01 27.12 -11.32
C LEU A 5 -20.17 26.36 -10.00
N GLY A 6 -20.67 25.13 -10.06
CA GLY A 6 -20.54 24.22 -8.93
C GLY A 6 -19.16 23.57 -8.97
N PRO A 7 -18.37 23.59 -7.88
CA PRO A 7 -17.41 22.53 -7.65
C PRO A 7 -18.17 21.46 -6.88
N SER A 8 -18.62 20.42 -7.56
CA SER A 8 -18.92 19.16 -6.90
C SER A 8 -17.94 18.13 -7.44
N SER A 9 -16.65 18.36 -7.16
CA SER A 9 -15.74 17.23 -7.02
C SER A 9 -16.22 16.49 -5.78
N SER A 10 -17.04 15.47 -5.99
CA SER A 10 -17.22 14.39 -5.03
C SER A 10 -15.82 13.94 -4.65
N HIS A 11 -15.36 14.36 -3.47
CA HIS A 11 -14.20 13.75 -2.85
C HIS A 11 -14.67 12.35 -2.53
N GLU A 12 -14.37 11.39 -3.38
CA GLU A 12 -14.39 9.99 -2.96
C GLU A 12 -13.43 9.92 -1.78
N GLU A 13 -13.98 9.63 -0.60
CA GLU A 13 -13.21 9.57 0.64
C GLU A 13 -12.17 8.46 0.47
N SER A 14 -10.91 8.88 0.33
CA SER A 14 -9.76 8.00 0.14
C SER A 14 -8.85 8.10 1.36
N SER A 15 -8.50 6.95 1.91
CA SER A 15 -7.58 6.84 3.03
C SER A 15 -6.15 6.61 2.55
N LEU A 16 -5.18 7.27 3.20
CA LEU A 16 -3.77 7.00 2.98
C LEU A 16 -3.32 5.76 3.76
N VAL A 17 -2.69 4.84 3.05
CA VAL A 17 -2.15 3.59 3.59
C VAL A 17 -0.72 3.39 3.15
N GLU A 18 0.11 2.86 4.04
CA GLU A 18 1.47 2.43 3.72
C GLU A 18 1.53 0.90 3.66
N ILE A 19 2.00 0.37 2.52
CA ILE A 19 2.45 -1.01 2.42
C ILE A 19 3.96 -0.98 2.58
N CYS A 20 4.48 -1.72 3.55
CA CYS A 20 5.89 -1.74 3.88
C CYS A 20 6.46 -3.14 3.71
N LEU A 21 7.69 -3.23 3.20
CA LEU A 21 8.48 -4.45 3.20
C LEU A 21 9.62 -4.31 4.20
N SER A 22 9.79 -5.30 5.08
CA SER A 22 10.89 -5.30 6.02
C SER A 22 12.25 -5.41 5.29
N TYR A 23 13.30 -4.87 5.92
CA TYR A 23 14.66 -5.01 5.42
C TYR A 23 15.08 -6.49 5.33
N ARG A 24 14.84 -7.28 6.38
CA ARG A 24 15.22 -8.71 6.39
C ARG A 24 14.57 -9.50 5.25
N TYR A 25 13.30 -9.22 4.96
CA TYR A 25 12.57 -9.91 3.91
C TYR A 25 13.07 -9.52 2.51
N SER A 26 13.37 -8.22 2.30
CA SER A 26 13.94 -7.76 1.02
C SER A 26 15.36 -8.25 0.80
N GLN A 27 16.16 -8.45 1.84
CA GLN A 27 17.49 -9.06 1.71
C GLN A 27 17.42 -10.55 1.36
N GLU A 28 16.53 -11.31 2.00
CA GLU A 28 16.34 -12.74 1.73
C GLU A 28 15.72 -12.98 0.35
N HIS A 29 14.83 -12.09 -0.09
CA HIS A 29 14.11 -12.20 -1.35
C HIS A 29 14.17 -10.89 -2.17
N PRO A 30 15.33 -10.53 -2.75
CA PRO A 30 15.52 -9.23 -3.41
C PRO A 30 14.54 -8.91 -4.54
N TRP A 31 14.06 -9.95 -5.24
CA TRP A 31 13.12 -9.79 -6.35
C TRP A 31 11.74 -9.29 -5.91
N VAL A 32 11.39 -9.45 -4.62
CA VAL A 32 10.06 -9.11 -4.09
C VAL A 32 9.76 -7.62 -4.25
N VAL A 33 10.75 -6.73 -4.12
CA VAL A 33 10.53 -5.28 -4.27
C VAL A 33 9.94 -4.96 -5.65
N GLN A 34 10.50 -5.57 -6.69
CA GLN A 34 10.00 -5.44 -8.05
C GLN A 34 8.66 -6.17 -8.23
N GLY A 35 8.50 -7.35 -7.61
CA GLY A 35 7.25 -8.11 -7.62
C GLY A 35 6.06 -7.34 -7.04
N ILE A 36 6.23 -6.74 -5.87
CA ILE A 36 5.22 -5.88 -5.23
C ILE A 36 4.90 -4.69 -6.13
N THR A 37 5.93 -4.00 -6.65
CA THR A 37 5.72 -2.85 -7.54
C THR A 37 4.91 -3.23 -8.79
N GLY A 38 5.23 -4.36 -9.41
CA GLY A 38 4.49 -4.89 -10.56
C GLY A 38 3.05 -5.26 -10.21
N PHE A 39 2.84 -5.96 -9.09
CA PHE A 39 1.52 -6.34 -8.61
C PHE A 39 0.64 -5.12 -8.35
N LEU A 40 1.14 -4.10 -7.63
CA LEU A 40 0.37 -2.88 -7.33
C LEU A 40 0.02 -2.10 -8.60
N SER A 41 0.92 -2.10 -9.59
CA SER A 41 0.66 -1.49 -10.90
C SER A 41 -0.43 -2.25 -11.68
N ALA A 42 -0.44 -3.58 -11.61
CA ALA A 42 -1.51 -4.40 -12.20
C ALA A 42 -2.84 -4.19 -11.46
N TYR A 43 -2.81 -4.09 -10.13
CA TYR A 43 -4.00 -3.86 -9.32
C TYR A 43 -4.68 -2.52 -9.65
N TYR A 44 -3.90 -1.46 -9.89
CA TYR A 44 -4.44 -0.19 -10.41
C TYR A 44 -5.26 -0.37 -11.69
N MET A 45 -4.83 -1.27 -12.59
CA MET A 45 -5.58 -1.53 -13.83
C MET A 45 -6.92 -2.24 -13.58
N GLU A 46 -7.03 -3.02 -12.49
CA GLU A 46 -8.26 -3.67 -12.07
C GLU A 46 -9.18 -2.75 -11.24
N GLN A 47 -8.58 -1.83 -10.47
CA GLN A 47 -9.24 -0.92 -9.53
C GLN A 47 -8.61 0.48 -9.66
N PRO A 48 -9.06 1.32 -10.62
CA PRO A 48 -8.42 2.61 -10.93
C PRO A 48 -8.43 3.64 -9.79
N ASP A 49 -9.31 3.47 -8.80
CA ASP A 49 -9.43 4.37 -7.65
C ASP A 49 -8.40 4.04 -6.55
N PHE A 50 -7.72 2.90 -6.64
CA PHE A 50 -6.52 2.60 -5.86
C PHE A 50 -5.30 3.13 -6.58
N HIS A 51 -4.40 3.87 -5.93
CA HIS A 51 -3.15 4.30 -6.57
C HIS A 51 -1.96 4.39 -5.63
N VAL A 52 -0.79 4.03 -6.16
CA VAL A 52 0.49 4.27 -5.49
C VAL A 52 0.91 5.72 -5.75
N ARG A 53 0.94 6.55 -4.69
CA ARG A 53 1.43 7.93 -4.76
C ARG A 53 2.95 7.97 -4.93
N ARG A 54 3.65 7.15 -4.16
CA ARG A 54 5.12 7.09 -4.16
C ARG A 54 5.63 5.78 -3.59
N HIS A 55 6.81 5.40 -4.07
CA HIS A 55 7.65 4.36 -3.49
C HIS A 55 8.97 4.99 -3.05
N TYR A 56 9.44 4.68 -1.84
CA TYR A 56 10.73 5.13 -1.34
C TYR A 56 11.31 4.15 -0.30
N ASP A 57 12.60 4.32 -0.01
CA ASP A 57 13.32 3.55 0.99
C ASP A 57 13.47 4.36 2.28
N GLU A 58 12.98 3.83 3.40
CA GLU A 58 13.11 4.43 4.73
C GLU A 58 14.51 4.10 5.28
N LEU A 59 15.43 5.07 5.19
CA LEU A 59 16.86 4.88 5.51
C LEU A 59 17.11 4.35 6.92
N GLU A 60 16.30 4.76 7.90
CA GLU A 60 16.48 4.39 9.31
C GLU A 60 16.22 2.91 9.57
N THR A 61 15.34 2.29 8.79
CA THR A 61 14.90 0.90 8.98
C THR A 61 15.28 -0.03 7.82
N GLY A 62 15.71 0.54 6.69
CA GLY A 62 15.96 -0.19 5.44
C GLY A 62 14.67 -0.71 4.78
N ARG A 63 13.50 -0.20 5.16
CA ARG A 63 12.21 -0.65 4.61
C ARG A 63 11.92 -0.03 3.25
N HIS A 64 11.30 -0.79 2.37
CA HIS A 64 10.64 -0.23 1.19
C HIS A 64 9.19 0.14 1.56
N ILE A 65 8.75 1.34 1.17
CA ILE A 65 7.43 1.87 1.51
C ILE A 65 6.71 2.31 0.24
N TRP A 66 5.54 1.71 -0.02
CA TRP A 66 4.57 2.17 -1.01
C TRP A 66 3.46 2.92 -0.29
N VAL A 67 3.39 4.23 -0.52
CA VAL A 67 2.28 5.07 -0.04
C VAL A 67 1.17 5.00 -1.06
N CYS A 68 0.01 4.51 -0.63
CA CYS A 68 -1.15 4.28 -1.48
C CYS A 68 -2.32 5.14 -1.01
N ASP A 69 -3.09 5.66 -1.96
CA ASP A 69 -4.48 6.03 -1.67
C ASP A 69 -5.37 4.82 -1.92
N VAL A 70 -6.28 4.62 -0.98
CA VAL A 70 -7.18 3.48 -0.93
C VAL A 70 -8.60 4.03 -0.78
N PRO A 71 -9.53 3.74 -1.69
CA PRO A 71 -10.92 4.12 -1.53
C PRO A 71 -11.49 3.52 -0.23
N ASP A 72 -12.31 4.25 0.51
CA ASP A 72 -12.81 3.76 1.81
C ASP A 72 -13.66 2.47 1.70
N ALA A 73 -14.26 2.23 0.53
CA ALA A 73 -14.97 0.98 0.24
C ALA A 73 -14.05 -0.23 -0.04
N MET A 74 -12.76 0.01 -0.29
CA MET A 74 -11.80 -1.03 -0.65
C MET A 74 -11.31 -1.81 0.57
N ASN A 75 -11.34 -3.14 0.47
CA ASN A 75 -10.76 -4.01 1.48
C ASN A 75 -9.25 -4.24 1.23
N ILE A 76 -8.41 -3.38 1.81
CA ILE A 76 -6.95 -3.48 1.68
C ILE A 76 -6.39 -4.83 2.14
N ARG A 77 -6.99 -5.50 3.14
CA ARG A 77 -6.53 -6.83 3.57
C ARG A 77 -6.74 -7.88 2.49
N HIS A 78 -7.74 -7.75 1.64
CA HIS A 78 -7.94 -8.66 0.51
C HIS A 78 -6.85 -8.46 -0.55
N LEU A 79 -6.48 -7.22 -0.86
CA LEU A 79 -5.32 -6.92 -1.71
C LEU A 79 -4.05 -7.56 -1.14
N LEU A 80 -3.78 -7.37 0.15
CA LEU A 80 -2.58 -7.92 0.79
C LEU A 80 -2.56 -9.46 0.74
N LYS A 81 -3.71 -10.12 0.95
CA LYS A 81 -3.80 -11.58 0.80
C LYS A 81 -3.52 -12.04 -0.64
N ARG A 82 -4.04 -11.35 -1.65
CA ARG A 82 -3.75 -11.64 -3.06
C ARG A 82 -2.26 -11.47 -3.33
N LEU A 83 -1.67 -10.37 -2.87
CA LEU A 83 -0.25 -10.12 -3.01
C LEU A 83 0.58 -11.25 -2.38
N GLN A 84 0.25 -11.70 -1.16
CA GLN A 84 0.96 -12.79 -0.49
C GLN A 84 0.92 -14.13 -1.24
N CYS A 85 -0.06 -14.38 -2.11
CA CYS A 85 -0.09 -15.58 -2.94
C CYS A 85 1.03 -15.60 -3.99
N ASP A 86 1.52 -14.43 -4.39
CA ASP A 86 2.59 -14.26 -5.38
C ASP A 86 3.97 -14.10 -4.73
N LEU A 87 4.04 -14.03 -3.40
CA LEU A 87 5.27 -13.83 -2.63
C LEU A 87 5.74 -15.12 -1.94
N PRO A 88 7.02 -15.23 -1.56
CA PRO A 88 7.48 -16.23 -0.62
C PRO A 88 6.68 -16.16 0.71
N PRO A 89 6.69 -17.22 1.55
CA PRO A 89 6.00 -17.22 2.82
C PRO A 89 6.27 -15.94 3.61
N SER A 90 5.21 -15.23 3.99
CA SER A 90 5.27 -13.93 4.65
C SER A 90 4.19 -13.79 5.70
N ALA A 91 4.44 -12.93 6.69
CA ALA A 91 3.44 -12.45 7.63
C ALA A 91 3.13 -10.97 7.34
N VAL A 92 1.88 -10.59 7.58
CA VAL A 92 1.43 -9.19 7.50
C VAL A 92 0.98 -8.74 8.87
N SER A 93 1.63 -7.72 9.40
CA SER A 93 1.22 -7.04 10.63
C SER A 93 0.68 -5.65 10.32
N GLN A 94 -0.32 -5.22 11.08
CA GLN A 94 -0.84 -3.85 10.99
C GLN A 94 -0.33 -3.05 12.18
N GLY A 95 0.27 -1.89 11.90
CA GLY A 95 0.68 -0.92 12.90
C GLY A 95 0.06 0.46 12.63
N THR A 96 -0.05 1.24 13.70
CA THR A 96 -0.31 2.68 13.64
C THR A 96 0.78 3.36 14.43
N LEU A 97 1.58 4.21 13.79
CA LEU A 97 2.66 4.90 14.48
C LEU A 97 2.13 5.99 15.43
N LEU A 98 1.10 6.76 15.02
CA LEU A 98 0.41 7.79 15.82
C LEU A 98 -1.01 8.02 15.30
N ALA A 99 -1.89 8.62 16.12
CA ALA A 99 -3.33 8.87 15.81
C ALA A 99 -3.62 9.75 14.57
N LYS A 100 -2.60 10.27 13.89
CA LYS A 100 -2.70 11.08 12.66
C LYS A 100 -1.83 10.56 11.51
N GLN A 101 -1.26 9.36 11.66
CA GLN A 101 -0.43 8.76 10.63
C GLN A 101 -1.22 7.73 9.82
N PRO A 102 -0.84 7.51 8.55
CA PRO A 102 -1.46 6.48 7.72
C PRO A 102 -1.36 5.12 8.39
N ILE A 103 -2.36 4.25 8.13
CA ILE A 103 -2.29 2.86 8.56
C ILE A 103 -1.12 2.20 7.83
N ARG A 104 -0.27 1.48 8.58
CA ARG A 104 0.90 0.81 8.02
C ARG A 104 0.71 -0.70 8.06
N TYR A 105 0.83 -1.35 6.91
CA TYR A 105 0.86 -2.81 6.77
C TYR A 105 2.30 -3.24 6.49
N LEU A 106 2.91 -3.95 7.42
CA LEU A 106 4.27 -4.47 7.28
C LEU A 106 4.21 -5.93 6.83
N ILE A 107 4.73 -6.18 5.63
CA ILE A 107 5.06 -7.50 5.10
C ILE A 107 6.46 -7.87 5.59
N ASP A 108 6.56 -9.01 6.26
CA ASP A 108 7.81 -9.49 6.85
C ASP A 108 7.90 -11.03 6.75
N MET A 109 9.04 -11.60 7.14
CA MET A 109 9.16 -13.05 7.31
C MET A 109 8.15 -13.52 8.37
N PRO A 110 7.59 -14.73 8.23
CA PRO A 110 6.76 -15.33 9.26
C PRO A 110 7.54 -15.44 10.59
N GLU A 111 6.81 -15.37 11.71
CA GLU A 111 7.36 -15.78 13.00
C GLU A 111 7.45 -17.32 13.02
N ASP A 112 8.56 -17.85 13.53
CA ASP A 112 8.80 -19.30 13.66
C ASP A 112 7.90 -19.95 14.73
#